data_AF-M5IH80-F1
#
_entry.id   AF-M5IH80-F1
#
_cell.length_a   1.000
_cell.length_b   1.000
_cell.length_c   1.000
_cell.angle_alpha   90.00
_cell.angle_beta   90.00
_cell.angle_gamma   90.00
#
_symmetry.space_group_name_H-M   'P 1'
#
loop_
_entity.id
_entity.type
_entity.pdbx_description
1 polymer ?
#
loop_
_entity_poly.entity_id
_entity_poly.type
_entity_poly.pdbx_seq_one_letter_code
_entity_poly.pdbx_strand_id
1 'polypeptide(L)'
;MKLTAKQKLQIAKNVAVEIPLEILQFLVVPIALLFCGKESEKLPRWAAWFDDPDYGINGDDGWKNEHFPNGKNRTFFARLCWLYRNRIGVFSAKYLGVKVEDIDAGTVRTQGDALATYNKGQKSTECLVTCKMKDGTERFGYYREIRYGKSKWYCRIYLGWKLMDIVGMREDNKAEYMEENDKKVLQTVWAINPFKRIKQ
;
A
#
# COMPACT_ATOMS: atom_id res chain seq x y z
N MET A 1 -16.89 11.94 5.23
CA MET A 1 -16.94 12.20 3.78
C MET A 1 -17.67 11.07 3.08
N LYS A 2 -18.29 11.31 1.92
CA LYS A 2 -18.96 10.28 1.12
C LYS A 2 -18.22 10.10 -0.20
N LEU A 3 -17.83 8.87 -0.52
CA LEU A 3 -17.25 8.54 -1.83
C LEU A 3 -18.31 8.65 -2.92
N THR A 4 -17.91 9.17 -4.07
CA THR A 4 -18.75 9.27 -5.27
C THR A 4 -19.02 7.87 -5.86
N ALA A 5 -20.03 7.75 -6.74
CA ALA A 5 -20.30 6.50 -7.44
C ALA A 5 -19.12 6.04 -8.31
N LYS A 6 -18.46 6.99 -9.01
CA LYS A 6 -17.24 6.74 -9.80
C LYS A 6 -16.12 6.14 -8.95
N GLN A 7 -15.86 6.72 -7.77
CA GLN A 7 -14.85 6.21 -6.83
C GLN A 7 -15.16 4.80 -6.33
N LYS A 8 -16.43 4.53 -5.98
CA LYS A 8 -16.87 3.19 -5.55
C LYS A 8 -16.70 2.15 -6.67
N LEU A 9 -17.07 2.49 -7.90
CA LEU A 9 -16.89 1.62 -9.06
C LEU A 9 -15.41 1.34 -9.33
N GLN A 10 -14.55 2.34 -9.17
CA GLN A 10 -13.11 2.19 -9.34
C GLN A 10 -12.50 1.26 -8.27
N ILE A 11 -12.96 1.33 -7.02
CA ILE A 11 -12.59 0.35 -5.98
C ILE A 11 -13.04 -1.05 -6.40
N ALA A 12 -14.30 -1.22 -6.80
CA ALA A 12 -14.83 -2.51 -7.21
C ALA A 12 -14.05 -3.11 -8.40
N LYS A 13 -13.66 -2.27 -9.38
CA LYS A 13 -12.80 -2.67 -10.49
C LYS A 13 -11.42 -3.14 -10.01
N ASN A 14 -10.75 -2.37 -9.17
CA ASN A 14 -9.42 -2.74 -8.65
C ASN A 14 -9.49 -4.08 -7.89
N VAL A 15 -10.49 -4.22 -7.01
CA VAL A 15 -10.75 -5.45 -6.26
C VAL A 15 -10.99 -6.64 -7.19
N ALA A 16 -11.82 -6.48 -8.23
CA ALA A 16 -12.10 -7.56 -9.19
C ALA A 16 -10.87 -8.01 -9.99
N VAL A 17 -9.94 -7.10 -10.29
CA VAL A 17 -8.69 -7.40 -10.98
C VAL A 17 -7.68 -8.07 -10.04
N GLU A 18 -7.60 -7.65 -8.78
CA GLU A 18 -6.58 -8.09 -7.84
C GLU A 18 -6.93 -9.38 -7.09
N ILE A 19 -8.20 -9.58 -6.71
CA ILE A 19 -8.64 -10.75 -5.94
C ILE A 19 -8.17 -12.09 -6.52
N PRO A 20 -8.30 -12.36 -7.83
CA PRO A 20 -7.84 -13.63 -8.40
C PRO A 20 -6.35 -13.88 -8.14
N LEU A 21 -5.53 -12.84 -8.23
CA LEU A 21 -4.09 -12.93 -8.00
C LEU A 21 -3.77 -13.01 -6.52
N GLU A 22 -4.47 -12.26 -5.66
CA GLU A 22 -4.32 -12.41 -4.21
C GLU A 22 -4.68 -13.82 -3.72
N ILE A 23 -5.65 -14.49 -4.34
CA ILE A 23 -5.99 -15.90 -4.04
C ILE A 23 -4.88 -16.82 -4.55
N LEU A 24 -4.45 -16.67 -5.81
CA LEU A 24 -3.38 -17.47 -6.40
C LEU A 24 -2.07 -17.39 -5.61
N GLN A 25 -1.80 -16.24 -4.98
CA GLN A 25 -0.62 -16.03 -4.16
C GLN A 25 -0.43 -17.09 -3.07
N PHE A 26 -1.51 -17.57 -2.44
CA PHE A 26 -1.43 -18.57 -1.38
C PHE A 26 -0.89 -19.93 -1.86
N LEU A 27 -0.95 -20.18 -3.17
CA LEU A 27 -0.36 -21.35 -3.80
C LEU A 27 1.01 -21.04 -4.43
N VAL A 28 1.08 -19.94 -5.19
CA VAL A 28 2.26 -19.62 -6.00
C VAL A 28 3.46 -19.22 -5.14
N VAL A 29 3.29 -18.39 -4.11
CA VAL A 29 4.42 -17.86 -3.32
C VAL A 29 5.17 -18.95 -2.55
N PRO A 30 4.51 -19.86 -1.81
CA PRO A 30 5.21 -20.96 -1.15
C PRO A 30 6.06 -21.79 -2.12
N ILE A 31 5.51 -22.13 -3.30
CA ILE A 31 6.20 -22.89 -4.34
C ILE A 31 7.39 -22.09 -4.89
N ALA A 32 7.18 -20.82 -5.23
CA ALA A 32 8.22 -19.96 -5.78
C ALA A 32 9.40 -19.78 -4.81
N LEU A 33 9.13 -19.69 -3.50
CA LEU A 33 10.15 -19.56 -2.47
C LEU A 33 11.04 -20.80 -2.32
N LEU A 34 10.59 -21.99 -2.72
CA LEU A 34 11.43 -23.19 -2.73
C LEU A 34 12.58 -23.09 -3.74
N PHE A 35 12.45 -22.21 -4.74
CA PHE A 35 13.50 -21.91 -5.71
C PHE A 35 14.42 -20.75 -5.29
N CYS A 36 14.20 -20.16 -4.11
CA CYS A 36 14.98 -19.03 -3.61
C CYS A 36 16.04 -19.50 -2.61
N GLY A 37 17.32 -19.30 -2.95
CA GLY A 37 18.44 -19.51 -2.05
C GLY A 37 18.60 -18.39 -1.02
N LYS A 38 19.63 -18.52 -0.15
CA LYS A 38 19.93 -17.53 0.90
C LYS A 38 20.18 -16.14 0.33
N GLU A 39 20.88 -16.06 -0.80
CA GLU A 39 21.25 -14.81 -1.48
C GLU A 39 20.17 -14.25 -2.42
N SER A 40 19.02 -14.92 -2.53
CA SER A 40 17.94 -14.43 -3.39
C SER A 40 17.31 -13.16 -2.83
N GLU A 41 17.22 -12.13 -3.65
CA GLU A 41 16.52 -10.88 -3.35
C GLU A 41 15.12 -10.80 -3.96
N LYS A 42 14.85 -11.63 -4.97
CA LYS A 42 13.60 -11.62 -5.73
C LYS A 42 13.06 -13.02 -5.96
N LEU A 43 11.76 -13.12 -6.21
CA LEU A 43 11.14 -14.34 -6.70
C LEU A 43 11.65 -14.69 -8.12
N PRO A 44 11.56 -15.97 -8.53
CA PRO A 44 11.79 -16.37 -9.91
C PRO A 44 10.93 -15.55 -10.88
N ARG A 45 11.43 -15.32 -12.12
CA ARG A 45 10.76 -14.44 -13.10
C ARG A 45 9.30 -14.80 -13.36
N TRP A 46 8.95 -16.08 -13.36
CA TRP A 46 7.58 -16.56 -13.56
C TRP A 46 6.63 -16.22 -12.40
N ALA A 47 7.15 -15.94 -11.21
CA ALA A 47 6.41 -15.54 -10.01
C ALA A 47 6.65 -14.06 -9.62
N ALA A 48 7.35 -13.28 -10.45
CA ALA A 48 7.78 -11.93 -10.11
C ALA A 48 6.64 -10.97 -9.77
N TRP A 49 5.40 -11.25 -10.21
CA TRP A 49 4.21 -10.47 -9.88
C TRP A 49 3.86 -10.45 -8.40
N PHE A 50 4.26 -11.49 -7.66
CA PHE A 50 3.95 -11.65 -6.24
C PHE A 50 5.01 -11.04 -5.32
N ASP A 51 6.08 -10.49 -5.90
CA ASP A 51 7.16 -9.87 -5.14
C ASP A 51 6.78 -8.48 -4.62
N ASP A 52 7.54 -7.98 -3.65
CA ASP A 52 7.46 -6.57 -3.27
C ASP A 52 8.30 -5.73 -4.26
N PRO A 53 7.75 -4.63 -4.83
CA PRO A 53 8.44 -3.87 -5.86
C PRO A 53 9.66 -3.10 -5.33
N ASP A 54 9.68 -2.75 -4.05
CA ASP A 54 10.70 -1.89 -3.45
C ASP A 54 11.73 -2.69 -2.66
N TYR A 55 11.27 -3.74 -1.96
CA TYR A 55 12.09 -4.48 -0.99
C TYR A 55 12.28 -5.95 -1.34
N GLY A 56 11.69 -6.42 -2.44
CA GLY A 56 11.75 -7.81 -2.85
C GLY A 56 11.21 -8.77 -1.79
N ILE A 57 11.80 -9.95 -1.70
CA ILE A 57 11.30 -11.03 -0.82
C ILE A 57 11.76 -10.88 0.63
N ASN A 58 12.74 -10.02 0.90
CA ASN A 58 13.46 -9.96 2.18
C ASN A 58 12.97 -8.86 3.13
N GLY A 59 12.02 -8.04 2.70
CA GLY A 59 11.35 -7.03 3.52
C GLY A 59 12.05 -5.69 3.65
N ASP A 60 11.30 -4.71 4.12
CA ASP A 60 11.80 -3.38 4.50
C ASP A 60 12.62 -3.43 5.79
N ASP A 61 13.16 -2.29 6.21
CA ASP A 61 14.01 -2.22 7.40
C ASP A 61 13.24 -2.49 8.69
N GLY A 62 11.96 -2.11 8.76
CA GLY A 62 11.09 -2.49 9.88
C GLY A 62 10.94 -4.02 9.96
N TRP A 63 10.78 -4.69 8.83
CA TRP A 63 10.73 -6.15 8.76
C TRP A 63 12.03 -6.80 9.24
N LYS A 64 13.16 -6.28 8.77
CA LYS A 64 14.50 -6.78 9.15
C LYS A 64 14.81 -6.55 10.61
N ASN A 65 14.46 -5.38 11.16
CA ASN A 65 14.94 -4.97 12.48
C ASN A 65 13.94 -5.31 13.60
N GLU A 66 12.63 -5.22 13.35
CA GLU A 66 11.61 -5.41 14.39
C GLU A 66 11.00 -6.82 14.36
N HIS A 67 10.78 -7.38 13.17
CA HIS A 67 10.08 -8.65 13.03
C HIS A 67 11.02 -9.86 12.95
N PHE A 68 12.11 -9.76 12.19
CA PHE A 68 13.06 -10.86 11.98
C PHE A 68 14.53 -10.39 12.07
N PRO A 69 14.98 -9.91 13.25
CA PRO A 69 16.33 -9.41 13.47
C PRO A 69 17.43 -10.47 13.26
N ASN A 70 18.66 -10.00 13.11
CA ASN A 70 19.87 -10.82 12.94
C ASN A 70 19.88 -11.66 11.66
N GLY A 71 19.38 -11.11 10.56
CA GLY A 71 19.38 -11.78 9.25
C GLY A 71 18.35 -12.91 9.11
N LYS A 72 17.45 -13.07 10.08
CA LYS A 72 16.38 -14.09 10.05
C LYS A 72 15.30 -13.80 8.99
N ASN A 73 15.28 -12.58 8.45
CA ASN A 73 14.38 -12.16 7.37
C ASN A 73 14.57 -12.96 6.07
N ARG A 74 15.73 -13.60 5.88
CA ARG A 74 16.03 -14.45 4.70
C ARG A 74 15.54 -15.90 4.84
N THR A 75 14.93 -16.28 5.96
CA THR A 75 14.34 -17.61 6.12
C THR A 75 13.08 -17.78 5.26
N PHE A 76 12.77 -19.02 4.85
CA PHE A 76 11.54 -19.32 4.10
C PHE A 76 10.29 -18.73 4.78
N PHE A 77 10.16 -18.95 6.10
CA PHE A 77 9.01 -18.47 6.87
C PHE A 77 8.91 -16.94 6.89
N ALA A 78 10.03 -16.23 7.11
CA ALA A 78 10.03 -14.78 7.10
C ALA A 78 9.66 -14.21 5.72
N ARG A 79 10.20 -14.77 4.63
CA ARG A 79 9.85 -14.37 3.27
C ARG A 79 8.38 -14.65 2.95
N LEU A 80 7.87 -15.80 3.37
CA LEU A 80 6.48 -16.18 3.20
C LEU A 80 5.55 -15.18 3.92
N CYS A 81 5.82 -14.88 5.19
CA CYS A 81 5.05 -13.91 5.97
C CYS A 81 5.13 -12.49 5.37
N TRP A 82 6.30 -12.08 4.87
CA TRP A 82 6.48 -10.78 4.21
C TRP A 82 5.59 -10.66 2.97
N LEU A 83 5.66 -11.64 2.07
CA LEU A 83 4.91 -11.61 0.82
C LEU A 83 3.41 -11.76 1.08
N TYR A 84 2.99 -12.59 2.04
CA TYR A 84 1.57 -12.69 2.43
C TYR A 84 1.02 -11.40 3.03
N ARG A 85 1.86 -10.57 3.65
CA ARG A 85 1.50 -9.22 4.10
C ARG A 85 1.44 -8.23 2.94
N ASN A 86 2.38 -8.31 2.00
CA ASN A 86 2.51 -7.41 0.85
C ASN A 86 2.14 -8.14 -0.44
N ARG A 87 0.84 -8.37 -0.59
CA ARG A 87 0.31 -9.21 -1.67
C ARG A 87 0.45 -8.55 -3.03
N ILE A 88 0.80 -9.35 -4.04
CA ILE A 88 0.79 -9.00 -5.47
C ILE A 88 1.52 -7.67 -5.80
N GLY A 89 2.56 -7.33 -5.05
CA GLY A 89 3.10 -5.97 -4.99
C GLY A 89 3.59 -5.45 -6.34
N VAL A 90 4.39 -6.24 -7.05
CA VAL A 90 4.88 -5.91 -8.40
C VAL A 90 3.73 -5.83 -9.40
N PHE A 91 2.74 -6.72 -9.34
CA PHE A 91 1.57 -6.66 -10.22
C PHE A 91 0.79 -5.37 -10.03
N SER A 92 0.44 -5.05 -8.78
CA SER A 92 -0.28 -3.82 -8.42
C SER A 92 0.49 -2.60 -8.92
N ALA A 93 1.78 -2.50 -8.61
CA ALA A 93 2.61 -1.38 -9.05
C ALA A 93 2.69 -1.26 -10.58
N LYS A 94 2.84 -2.38 -11.30
CA LYS A 94 3.04 -2.37 -12.75
C LYS A 94 1.78 -2.03 -13.55
N TYR A 95 0.62 -2.58 -13.16
CA TYR A 95 -0.59 -2.51 -13.99
C TYR A 95 -1.65 -1.56 -13.45
N LEU A 96 -1.68 -1.33 -12.15
CA LEU A 96 -2.70 -0.50 -11.49
C LEU A 96 -2.10 0.72 -10.79
N GLY A 97 -0.79 0.73 -10.55
CA GLY A 97 -0.09 1.73 -9.77
C GLY A 97 -0.15 3.13 -10.36
N VAL A 98 -0.05 4.12 -9.49
CA VAL A 98 0.08 5.53 -9.84
C VAL A 98 1.54 5.91 -9.73
N LYS A 99 2.17 6.26 -10.84
CA LYS A 99 3.53 6.79 -10.82
C LYS A 99 3.51 8.23 -10.33
N VAL A 100 4.32 8.55 -9.33
CA VAL A 100 4.35 9.90 -8.72
C VAL A 100 4.79 10.96 -9.73
N GLU A 101 5.74 10.62 -10.60
CA GLU A 101 6.22 11.50 -11.68
C GLU A 101 5.09 11.97 -12.61
N ASP A 102 4.06 11.14 -12.80
CA ASP A 102 2.93 11.38 -13.73
C ASP A 102 1.74 12.08 -13.09
N ILE A 103 1.82 12.38 -11.79
CA ILE A 103 0.81 13.18 -11.11
C ILE A 103 0.94 14.65 -11.53
N ASP A 104 -0.19 15.25 -11.88
CA ASP A 104 -0.31 16.70 -11.98
C ASP A 104 -0.44 17.28 -10.56
N ALA A 105 0.67 17.78 -10.04
CA ALA A 105 0.76 18.26 -8.66
C ALA A 105 -0.18 19.44 -8.38
N GLY A 106 -0.49 20.29 -9.38
CA GLY A 106 -1.43 21.40 -9.26
C GLY A 106 -2.87 20.96 -8.99
N THR A 107 -3.17 19.66 -9.19
CA THR A 107 -4.51 19.07 -9.02
C THR A 107 -4.66 18.23 -7.75
N VAL A 108 -3.59 18.05 -6.98
CA VAL A 108 -3.66 17.31 -5.71
C VAL A 108 -4.54 18.10 -4.75
N ARG A 109 -5.60 17.46 -4.24
CA ARG A 109 -6.51 18.04 -3.26
C ARG A 109 -6.66 17.08 -2.09
N THR A 110 -6.46 17.61 -0.89
CA THR A 110 -6.64 16.90 0.37
C THR A 110 -7.88 17.43 1.07
N GLN A 111 -8.74 16.53 1.53
CA GLN A 111 -9.92 16.84 2.33
C GLN A 111 -9.87 16.03 3.63
N GLY A 112 -10.20 16.66 4.76
CA GLY A 112 -10.11 16.03 6.08
C GLY A 112 -8.72 16.20 6.71
N ASP A 113 -8.32 15.20 7.50
CA ASP A 113 -7.11 15.25 8.32
C ASP A 113 -5.89 14.74 7.54
N ALA A 114 -5.00 15.65 7.13
CA ALA A 114 -3.76 15.31 6.44
C ALA A 114 -2.85 14.36 7.23
N LEU A 115 -2.98 14.33 8.56
CA LEU A 115 -2.19 13.49 9.46
C LEU A 115 -2.94 12.23 9.90
N ALA A 116 -4.01 11.86 9.20
CA ALA A 116 -4.87 10.73 9.58
C ALA A 116 -4.11 9.40 9.73
N THR A 117 -3.03 9.18 8.97
CA THR A 117 -2.19 7.96 9.08
C THR A 117 -1.36 7.91 10.36
N TYR A 118 -1.04 9.07 10.96
CA TYR A 118 -0.32 9.19 12.22
C TYR A 118 -1.23 9.05 13.44
N ASN A 119 -2.55 9.15 13.27
CA ASN A 119 -3.52 9.07 14.35
C ASN A 119 -3.53 7.71 15.08
N LYS A 120 -3.22 6.61 14.40
CA LYS A 120 -3.06 5.26 14.99
C LYS A 120 -4.22 4.82 15.90
N GLY A 121 -5.46 5.20 15.56
CA GLY A 121 -6.68 4.86 16.30
C GLY A 121 -6.96 5.74 17.53
N GLN A 122 -6.20 6.81 17.77
CA GLN A 122 -6.40 7.70 18.93
C GLN A 122 -7.72 8.47 18.87
N LYS A 123 -8.19 8.86 17.69
CA LYS A 123 -9.56 9.36 17.49
C LYS A 123 -10.14 8.86 16.17
N SER A 124 -11.44 9.01 15.95
CA SER A 124 -11.97 8.83 14.59
C SER A 124 -11.41 9.93 13.70
N THR A 125 -10.91 9.55 12.52
CA THR A 125 -10.34 10.49 11.54
C THR A 125 -10.59 9.98 10.14
N GLU A 126 -10.55 10.87 9.16
CA GLU A 126 -10.61 10.51 7.75
C GLU A 126 -9.86 11.53 6.90
N CYS A 127 -9.29 11.04 5.80
CA CYS A 127 -8.60 11.82 4.80
C CYS A 127 -8.98 11.30 3.41
N LEU A 128 -9.29 12.21 2.50
CA LEU A 128 -9.47 11.93 1.09
C LEU A 128 -8.46 12.75 0.30
N VAL A 129 -7.62 12.07 -0.47
CA VAL A 129 -6.71 12.69 -1.43
C VAL A 129 -7.22 12.37 -2.82
N THR A 130 -7.28 13.37 -3.69
CA THR A 130 -7.57 13.20 -5.12
C THR A 130 -6.52 13.88 -5.95
N CYS A 131 -6.20 13.34 -7.11
CA CYS A 131 -5.32 13.96 -8.08
C CYS A 131 -5.73 13.60 -9.52
N LYS A 132 -5.24 14.37 -10.47
CA LYS A 132 -5.23 14.02 -11.89
C LYS A 132 -3.84 13.56 -12.27
N MET A 133 -3.79 12.61 -13.19
CA MET A 133 -2.59 12.25 -13.91
C MET A 133 -2.40 13.20 -15.09
N LYS A 134 -1.19 13.26 -15.68
CA LYS A 134 -0.90 14.05 -16.89
C LYS A 134 -1.84 13.75 -18.07
N ASP A 135 -2.35 12.52 -18.16
CA ASP A 135 -3.32 12.10 -19.18
C ASP A 135 -4.77 12.52 -18.87
N GLY A 136 -4.98 13.29 -17.80
CA GLY A 136 -6.29 13.75 -17.32
C GLY A 136 -7.05 12.74 -16.48
N THR A 137 -6.56 11.51 -16.33
CA THR A 137 -7.24 10.48 -15.56
C THR A 137 -7.23 10.80 -14.06
N GLU A 138 -8.36 10.61 -13.40
CA GLU A 138 -8.48 10.85 -11.95
C GLU A 138 -8.15 9.63 -11.10
N ARG A 139 -7.53 9.90 -9.95
CA ARG A 139 -7.17 8.91 -8.92
C ARG A 139 -7.52 9.47 -7.54
N PHE A 140 -7.71 8.57 -6.58
CA PHE A 140 -7.99 8.95 -5.21
C PHE A 140 -7.45 7.95 -4.18
N GLY A 141 -7.20 8.42 -2.97
CA GLY A 141 -6.91 7.60 -1.80
C GLY A 141 -7.82 8.03 -0.66
N TYR A 142 -8.60 7.09 -0.12
CA TYR A 142 -9.50 7.34 0.99
C TYR A 142 -9.06 6.56 2.22
N TYR A 143 -8.65 7.28 3.25
CA TYR A 143 -8.25 6.74 4.54
C TYR A 143 -9.28 7.10 5.60
N ARG A 144 -9.65 6.13 6.45
CA ARG A 144 -10.53 6.37 7.59
C ARG A 144 -10.16 5.49 8.76
N GLU A 145 -10.19 6.07 9.95
CA GLU A 145 -10.18 5.34 11.21
C GLU A 145 -11.48 5.62 11.97
N ILE A 146 -12.10 4.56 12.50
CA ILE A 146 -13.32 4.65 13.31
C ILE A 146 -13.00 4.07 14.68
N ARG A 147 -12.89 4.95 15.68
CA ARG A 147 -12.65 4.55 17.07
C ARG A 147 -13.94 4.00 17.68
N TYR A 148 -13.86 2.83 18.32
CA TYR A 148 -15.03 2.21 18.96
C TYR A 148 -15.23 2.73 20.38
N GLY A 149 -15.77 3.93 20.52
CA GLY A 149 -16.00 4.56 21.82
C GLY A 149 -14.73 4.59 22.69
N LYS A 150 -14.82 4.07 23.91
CA LYS A 150 -13.69 3.98 24.86
C LYS A 150 -12.80 2.75 24.67
N SER A 151 -13.09 1.89 23.68
CA SER A 151 -12.33 0.67 23.41
C SER A 151 -10.88 0.95 23.03
N LYS A 152 -10.01 -0.05 23.23
CA LYS A 152 -8.64 -0.09 22.70
C LYS A 152 -8.59 -0.51 21.23
N TRP A 153 -9.75 -0.74 20.60
CA TRP A 153 -9.89 -1.23 19.23
C TRP A 153 -10.51 -0.17 18.31
N TYR A 154 -10.14 -0.22 17.02
CA TYR A 154 -10.66 0.66 15.98
C TYR A 154 -10.72 -0.05 14.62
N CYS A 155 -11.61 0.44 13.75
CA CYS A 155 -11.61 0.08 12.33
C CYS A 155 -10.61 0.96 11.58
N ARG A 156 -9.75 0.38 10.74
CA ARG A 156 -8.95 1.12 9.76
C ARG A 156 -9.36 0.72 8.35
N ILE A 157 -9.75 1.70 7.56
CA ILE A 157 -10.15 1.55 6.16
C ILE A 157 -9.17 2.34 5.30
N TYR A 158 -8.64 1.73 4.25
CA TYR A 158 -7.89 2.41 3.21
C TYR A 158 -8.29 1.87 1.84
N LEU A 159 -8.89 2.72 1.00
CA LEU A 159 -9.43 2.38 -0.31
C LEU A 159 -8.85 3.28 -1.41
N GLY A 160 -8.68 2.75 -2.63
CA GLY A 160 -8.21 3.48 -3.80
C GLY A 160 -6.73 3.23 -4.06
N TRP A 161 -5.91 4.28 -4.00
CA TRP A 161 -4.46 4.23 -4.11
C TRP A 161 -3.78 4.73 -2.84
N LYS A 162 -2.50 4.38 -2.67
CA LYS A 162 -1.62 4.83 -1.59
C LYS A 162 -1.30 6.35 -1.62
N LEU A 163 -2.26 7.20 -1.98
CA LEU A 163 -2.09 8.65 -2.11
C LEU A 163 -1.89 9.39 -0.78
N MET A 164 -1.92 8.70 0.37
CA MET A 164 -1.55 9.33 1.64
C MET A 164 -0.07 9.73 1.65
N ASP A 165 0.76 9.07 0.82
CA ASP A 165 2.19 9.36 0.68
C ASP A 165 2.48 10.69 -0.05
N ILE A 166 1.47 11.30 -0.69
CA ILE A 166 1.60 12.58 -1.41
C ILE A 166 0.68 13.68 -0.85
N VAL A 167 0.21 13.50 0.38
CA VAL A 167 -0.63 14.50 1.04
C VAL A 167 0.14 15.82 1.12
N GLY A 168 -0.46 16.89 0.60
CA GLY A 168 0.13 18.23 0.63
C GLY A 168 1.04 18.55 -0.56
N MET A 169 1.21 17.63 -1.50
CA MET A 169 1.92 17.87 -2.76
C MET A 169 1.28 19.04 -3.53
N ARG A 170 2.15 19.90 -4.05
CA ARG A 170 1.88 21.06 -4.88
C ARG A 170 2.97 21.17 -5.95
N GLU A 171 2.78 22.07 -6.91
CA GLU A 171 3.76 22.25 -7.99
C GLU A 171 5.13 22.69 -7.47
N ASP A 172 5.16 23.59 -6.47
CA ASP A 172 6.37 24.17 -5.88
C ASP A 172 7.19 23.15 -5.07
N ASN A 173 6.55 22.12 -4.52
CA ASN A 173 7.20 21.15 -3.64
C ASN A 173 7.16 19.70 -4.15
N LYS A 174 6.77 19.46 -5.41
CA LYS A 174 6.70 18.11 -6.00
C LYS A 174 8.01 17.32 -5.87
N ALA A 175 9.15 18.01 -5.92
CA ALA A 175 10.47 17.40 -5.80
C ALA A 175 10.69 16.68 -4.45
N GLU A 176 10.07 17.16 -3.37
CA GLU A 176 10.15 16.58 -2.02
C GLU A 176 9.47 15.20 -1.91
N TYR A 177 8.68 14.80 -2.91
CA TYR A 177 7.98 13.51 -2.97
C TYR A 177 8.60 12.56 -4.01
N MET A 178 9.77 12.93 -4.53
CA MET A 178 10.52 12.17 -5.53
C MET A 178 11.96 11.94 -5.08
N GLU A 179 12.24 12.06 -3.78
CA GLU A 179 13.55 11.78 -3.21
C GLU A 179 13.84 10.27 -3.26
N GLU A 180 15.10 9.89 -3.03
CA GLU A 180 15.56 8.51 -3.20
C GLU A 180 14.76 7.49 -2.37
N ASN A 181 14.32 7.91 -1.18
CA ASN A 181 13.58 7.06 -0.25
C ASN A 181 12.05 7.08 -0.48
N ASP A 182 11.56 7.90 -1.40
CA ASP A 182 10.14 8.02 -1.69
C ASP A 182 9.62 6.92 -2.62
N LYS A 183 8.33 6.62 -2.45
CA LYS A 183 7.63 5.65 -3.29
C LYS A 183 7.44 6.22 -4.69
N LYS A 184 8.17 5.68 -5.66
CA LYS A 184 8.02 6.04 -7.09
C LYS A 184 6.66 5.66 -7.66
N VAL A 185 6.07 4.57 -7.15
CA VAL A 185 4.77 4.06 -7.60
C VAL A 185 3.87 3.79 -6.40
N LEU A 186 2.73 4.46 -6.36
CA LEU A 186 1.70 4.30 -5.34
C LEU A 186 0.75 3.18 -5.76
N GLN A 187 0.81 2.08 -5.03
CA GLN A 187 -0.03 0.90 -5.28
C GLN A 187 -1.51 1.17 -4.98
N THR A 188 -2.38 0.36 -5.56
CA THR A 188 -3.77 0.22 -5.15
C THR A 188 -3.87 -0.34 -3.72
N VAL A 189 -4.97 -0.02 -3.04
CA VAL A 189 -5.25 -0.49 -1.69
C VAL A 189 -6.76 -0.62 -1.50
N TRP A 190 -7.19 -1.72 -0.89
CA TRP A 190 -8.58 -1.97 -0.51
C TRP A 190 -8.64 -2.66 0.87
N ALA A 191 -7.89 -2.13 1.83
CA ALA A 191 -7.77 -2.71 3.15
C ALA A 191 -8.91 -2.27 4.08
N ILE A 192 -9.59 -3.23 4.70
CA ILE A 192 -10.53 -3.00 5.80
C ILE A 192 -10.11 -3.87 6.97
N ASN A 193 -9.59 -3.24 8.02
CA ASN A 193 -9.13 -3.89 9.23
C ASN A 193 -10.08 -3.52 10.38
N PRO A 194 -11.11 -4.34 10.67
CA PRO A 194 -12.14 -3.98 11.65
C PRO A 194 -11.64 -4.00 13.09
N PHE A 195 -10.53 -4.69 13.39
CA PHE A 195 -10.06 -4.89 14.77
C PHE A 195 -8.57 -4.57 14.92
N LYS A 196 -8.14 -3.35 14.56
CA LYS A 196 -6.80 -2.90 14.94
C LYS A 196 -6.79 -2.44 16.39
N ARG A 197 -5.72 -2.76 17.11
CA ARG A 197 -5.49 -2.31 18.48
C ARG A 197 -4.69 -1.01 18.48
N ILE A 198 -5.06 -0.07 19.34
CA ILE A 198 -4.26 1.12 19.62
C ILE A 198 -2.94 0.65 20.23
N LYS A 199 -1.82 0.95 19.57
CA LYS A 199 -0.48 0.77 20.12
C LYS A 199 -0.11 2.07 20.85
N GLN A 200 0.13 1.97 22.15
CA GLN A 200 0.63 3.07 22.99
C GLN A 200 2.11 3.29 22.69
#